data_AF-A0A357FSE0-F1
#
_entry.id   AF-A0A357FSE0-F1
#
_cell.length_a   1.000
_cell.length_b   1.000
_cell.length_c   1.000
_cell.angle_alpha   90.00
_cell.angle_beta   90.00
_cell.angle_gamma   90.00
#
_symmetry.space_group_name_H-M   'P 1'
#
loop_
_entity.id
_entity.type
_entity.pdbx_description
1 polymer ?
#
loop_
_entity_poly.entity_id
_entity_poly.type
_entity_poly.pdbx_seq_one_letter_code
_entity_poly.pdbx_strand_id
1 'polypeptide(L)'
;MNKLLLSCVCACLSGAAVSAVPFQEIIGEDAEFFCTVRSLSETRDQWAAHPIAALFEDEELLAFFDVMKSDDTLEDSGSADEPSGFTEVMEDIFGLSYDELFELFPGQASLAFYNLSEREEIVLMAEFSGDATRLDALMQIQFERNMAAHQAINPLVEHELIEESFMGETLYFDETFDGVTTYIEDGYAFVDGIVVVAFPESRLRAAVESIKEGASAPIADSAVYQRSREEGGRGDVEVYANLDKLMPSLNRSLIDSVASDPADSPINLAMFGVTAQSLDSTLSLESLQALYVDFDLIDSGILSHFGLIYREKLGVLSLMSYANTALPEARYVSEEALGSSISTFDSSAMLANLERLLTSASPTLAPLINMQLQVAKAKTGVDLRAALIDNIGSQTVSLSVLPEAHLDDSEIAEPQQLFVIEVKDAQALAQGIEAFKDLAPGLRAMIEEQMYEGQTIYTIRGSGEPNIKDEGTVSYVILRSSLIVNIGEVGLLHKVLSRMSDGSEGLWQSAETEQLFERIERPNAVTRSFVNAEMMVEPFFESLLQVVELGGWMEDTSKVKIPSGLDTAYRMIYELNEAADGFFGRTLIIKSEDEQ
;
A
#
# COMPACT_ATOMS: atom_id res chain seq x y z
N MET A 1 41.43 -10.89 -28.52
CA MET A 1 40.65 -11.49 -29.62
C MET A 1 40.77 -13.01 -29.54
N ASN A 2 39.65 -13.72 -29.38
CA ASN A 2 39.46 -15.18 -29.48
C ASN A 2 40.08 -16.13 -28.44
N LYS A 3 39.59 -16.05 -27.19
CA LYS A 3 39.24 -17.24 -26.35
C LYS A 3 38.04 -16.98 -25.41
N LEU A 4 37.79 -15.73 -25.00
CA LEU A 4 36.59 -15.34 -24.22
C LEU A 4 35.28 -15.37 -25.03
N LEU A 5 35.34 -15.07 -26.33
CA LEU A 5 34.16 -15.07 -27.20
C LEU A 5 33.64 -16.49 -27.49
N LEU A 6 34.47 -17.53 -27.33
CA LEU A 6 34.03 -18.92 -27.55
C LEU A 6 33.42 -19.53 -26.28
N SER A 7 33.80 -19.08 -25.08
CA SER A 7 33.13 -19.47 -23.83
C SER A 7 31.76 -18.79 -23.68
N CYS A 8 31.59 -17.54 -24.12
CA CYS A 8 30.26 -16.93 -24.19
C CYS A 8 29.38 -17.58 -25.26
N VAL A 9 29.93 -17.94 -26.43
CA VAL A 9 29.15 -18.60 -27.50
C VAL A 9 28.85 -20.08 -27.18
N CYS A 10 29.66 -20.76 -26.35
CA CYS A 10 29.35 -22.12 -25.90
C CYS A 10 28.42 -22.17 -24.67
N ALA A 11 28.41 -21.15 -23.81
CA ALA A 11 27.36 -20.98 -22.80
C ALA A 11 25.99 -20.65 -23.44
N CYS A 12 25.99 -19.93 -24.57
CA CYS A 12 24.79 -19.71 -25.38
C CYS A 12 24.31 -20.94 -26.19
N LEU A 13 24.94 -22.12 -26.08
CA LEU A 13 24.58 -23.30 -26.88
C LEU A 13 24.39 -24.59 -26.05
N SER A 14 24.39 -24.50 -24.71
CA SER A 14 24.04 -25.62 -23.83
C SER A 14 23.05 -25.28 -22.73
N GLY A 15 22.51 -24.06 -22.69
CA GLY A 15 21.26 -23.80 -21.98
C GLY A 15 20.14 -24.48 -22.77
N ALA A 16 19.67 -25.64 -22.29
CA ALA A 16 18.31 -26.04 -22.60
C ALA A 16 17.43 -24.81 -22.29
N ALA A 17 16.67 -24.37 -23.28
CA ALA A 17 15.90 -23.15 -23.22
C ALA A 17 15.10 -23.11 -21.91
N VAL A 18 15.51 -22.21 -21.00
CA VAL A 18 14.68 -21.78 -19.88
C VAL A 18 13.37 -21.29 -20.52
N SER A 19 12.25 -21.85 -20.08
CA SER A 19 10.98 -21.86 -20.78
C SER A 19 10.47 -20.45 -21.07
N ALA A 20 10.50 -20.02 -22.33
CA ALA A 20 10.20 -18.64 -22.73
C ALA A 20 8.71 -18.22 -22.58
N VAL A 21 7.87 -18.98 -21.86
CA VAL A 21 6.45 -18.70 -21.67
C VAL A 21 6.24 -17.91 -20.37
N PRO A 22 5.73 -16.66 -20.43
CA PRO A 22 5.39 -15.89 -19.24
C PRO A 22 4.41 -16.67 -18.36
N PHE A 23 4.63 -16.75 -17.04
CA PHE A 23 3.72 -17.52 -16.17
C PHE A 23 2.29 -17.01 -16.16
N GLN A 24 2.02 -15.78 -16.59
CA GLN A 24 0.66 -15.27 -16.80
C GLN A 24 -0.08 -15.93 -17.97
N GLU A 25 0.63 -16.62 -18.88
CA GLU A 25 0.05 -17.49 -19.90
C GLU A 25 -0.27 -18.89 -19.35
N ILE A 26 0.17 -19.21 -18.13
CA ILE A 26 -0.09 -20.49 -17.44
C ILE A 26 -1.15 -20.29 -16.34
N ILE A 27 -1.05 -19.18 -15.59
CA ILE A 27 -2.00 -18.80 -14.53
C ILE A 27 -3.37 -18.55 -15.16
N GLY A 28 -4.38 -19.30 -14.72
CA GLY A 28 -5.76 -19.13 -15.17
C GLY A 28 -6.37 -17.78 -14.77
N GLU A 29 -7.36 -17.33 -15.55
CA GLU A 29 -8.13 -16.09 -15.27
C GLU A 29 -8.94 -16.15 -13.96
N ASP A 30 -9.07 -17.32 -13.35
CA ASP A 30 -9.69 -17.60 -12.07
C ASP A 30 -8.77 -17.32 -10.87
N ALA A 31 -7.48 -17.03 -11.10
CA ALA A 31 -6.59 -16.55 -10.05
C ALA A 31 -7.13 -15.26 -9.43
N GLU A 32 -7.20 -15.23 -8.10
CA GLU A 32 -7.67 -14.09 -7.31
C GLU A 32 -6.54 -13.13 -6.99
N PHE A 33 -5.32 -13.66 -6.84
CA PHE A 33 -4.12 -12.88 -6.54
C PHE A 33 -2.88 -13.60 -7.07
N PHE A 34 -1.89 -12.85 -7.55
CA PHE A 34 -0.55 -13.39 -7.75
C PHE A 34 0.54 -12.34 -7.56
N CYS A 35 1.72 -12.81 -7.20
CA CYS A 35 2.97 -12.06 -7.22
C CYS A 35 3.95 -12.75 -8.16
N THR A 36 4.64 -11.99 -8.98
CA THR A 36 5.61 -12.49 -9.96
C THR A 36 6.90 -11.69 -9.88
N VAL A 37 8.04 -12.39 -9.90
CA VAL A 37 9.35 -11.82 -10.19
C VAL A 37 9.72 -12.21 -11.62
N ARG A 38 10.03 -11.22 -12.47
CA ARG A 38 10.32 -11.42 -13.88
C ARG A 38 11.57 -12.27 -14.13
N SER A 39 12.63 -12.01 -13.36
CA SER A 39 13.83 -12.85 -13.34
C SER A 39 14.53 -12.69 -11.99
N LEU A 40 14.59 -13.76 -11.21
CA LEU A 40 15.23 -13.75 -9.90
C LEU A 40 16.72 -13.38 -9.98
N SER A 41 17.44 -13.87 -11.00
CA SER A 41 18.86 -13.56 -11.18
C SER A 41 19.10 -12.12 -11.62
N GLU A 42 18.36 -11.61 -12.61
CA GLU A 42 18.51 -10.22 -13.07
C GLU A 42 18.11 -9.23 -11.97
N THR A 43 17.00 -9.47 -11.27
CA THR A 43 16.55 -8.61 -10.16
C THR A 43 17.57 -8.60 -9.03
N ARG A 44 18.21 -9.74 -8.72
CA ARG A 44 19.29 -9.81 -7.73
C ARG A 44 20.52 -9.02 -8.16
N ASP A 45 20.97 -9.21 -9.41
CA ASP A 45 22.15 -8.53 -9.93
C ASP A 45 21.94 -7.01 -9.96
N GLN A 46 20.73 -6.57 -10.35
CA GLN A 46 20.32 -5.18 -10.27
C GLN A 46 20.34 -4.69 -8.82
N TRP A 47 19.69 -5.40 -7.90
CA TRP A 47 19.66 -5.04 -6.47
C TRP A 47 21.06 -4.89 -5.90
N ALA A 48 21.96 -5.84 -6.14
CA ALA A 48 23.33 -5.81 -5.62
C ALA A 48 24.14 -4.57 -6.07
N ALA A 49 23.80 -3.98 -7.21
CA ALA A 49 24.41 -2.74 -7.71
C ALA A 49 23.57 -1.48 -7.44
N HIS A 50 22.36 -1.64 -6.89
CA HIS A 50 21.36 -0.58 -6.82
C HIS A 50 21.65 0.39 -5.66
N PRO A 51 21.52 1.72 -5.85
CA PRO A 51 21.85 2.69 -4.81
C PRO A 51 21.02 2.51 -3.52
N ILE A 52 19.77 2.06 -3.63
CA ILE A 52 18.91 1.81 -2.46
C ILE A 52 19.31 0.55 -1.67
N ALA A 53 20.03 -0.41 -2.27
CA ALA A 53 20.41 -1.62 -1.53
C ALA A 53 21.30 -1.29 -0.32
N ALA A 54 22.20 -0.31 -0.46
CA ALA A 54 23.03 0.18 0.65
C ALA A 54 22.21 0.71 1.84
N LEU A 55 21.03 1.30 1.60
CA LEU A 55 20.13 1.75 2.66
C LEU A 55 19.51 0.56 3.41
N PHE A 56 19.09 -0.48 2.68
CA PHE A 56 18.47 -1.68 3.26
C PHE A 56 19.47 -2.63 3.93
N GLU A 57 20.74 -2.55 3.54
CA GLU A 57 21.86 -3.30 4.13
C GLU A 57 22.59 -2.52 5.23
N ASP A 58 22.10 -1.33 5.60
CA ASP A 58 22.70 -0.52 6.65
C ASP A 58 22.59 -1.18 8.03
N GLU A 59 23.70 -1.22 8.76
CA GLU A 59 23.79 -1.88 10.06
C GLU A 59 22.85 -1.25 11.11
N GLU A 60 22.62 0.07 11.08
CA GLU A 60 21.70 0.73 12.01
C GLU A 60 20.25 0.33 11.70
N LEU A 61 19.89 0.24 10.41
CA LEU A 61 18.55 -0.17 9.98
C LEU A 61 18.28 -1.64 10.35
N LEU A 62 19.23 -2.53 10.07
CA LEU A 62 19.12 -3.94 10.43
C LEU A 62 19.01 -4.12 11.94
N ALA A 63 19.84 -3.43 12.72
CA ALA A 63 19.79 -3.48 14.18
C ALA A 63 18.45 -2.98 14.74
N PHE A 64 17.83 -1.96 14.13
CA PHE A 64 16.50 -1.48 14.50
C PHE A 64 15.45 -2.58 14.35
N PHE A 65 15.40 -3.25 13.20
CA PHE A 65 14.43 -4.32 12.96
C PHE A 65 14.70 -5.60 13.75
N ASP A 66 15.97 -5.92 14.04
CA ASP A 66 16.32 -7.08 14.86
C ASP A 66 15.82 -6.92 16.30
N VAL A 67 15.87 -5.72 16.86
CA VAL A 67 15.26 -5.44 18.17
C VAL A 67 13.75 -5.63 18.12
N MET A 68 13.08 -5.21 17.04
CA MET A 68 11.63 -5.40 16.84
C MET A 68 11.21 -6.87 16.69
N LYS A 69 12.10 -7.74 16.20
CA LYS A 69 11.85 -9.19 16.13
C LYS A 69 12.07 -9.90 17.47
N SER A 70 12.75 -9.28 18.43
CA SER A 70 13.24 -9.95 19.64
C SER A 70 12.26 -10.01 20.82
N ASP A 71 11.03 -9.48 20.70
CA ASP A 71 10.02 -9.50 21.76
C ASP A 71 8.92 -10.57 21.49
N ASP A 72 9.13 -11.76 22.07
CA ASP A 72 8.18 -12.74 22.66
C ASP A 72 6.75 -12.92 22.08
N THR A 73 6.50 -12.71 20.78
CA THR A 73 5.19 -13.01 20.15
C THR A 73 5.20 -14.14 19.12
N LEU A 74 6.37 -14.66 18.76
CA LEU A 74 6.51 -15.98 18.18
C LEU A 74 7.17 -16.85 19.25
N GLU A 75 6.34 -17.53 20.07
CA GLU A 75 6.85 -18.60 20.93
C GLU A 75 7.65 -19.57 20.07
N ASP A 76 8.96 -19.45 20.16
CA ASP A 76 9.94 -20.44 19.75
C ASP A 76 9.69 -21.69 20.62
N SER A 77 8.70 -22.47 20.20
CA SER A 77 8.35 -23.76 20.78
C SER A 77 9.26 -24.88 20.26
N GLY A 78 10.31 -24.54 19.51
CA GLY A 78 11.40 -25.43 19.13
C GLY A 78 12.47 -25.50 20.22
N SER A 79 13.05 -26.68 20.42
CA SER A 79 14.25 -26.82 21.26
C SER A 79 15.39 -25.96 20.72
N ALA A 80 16.23 -25.39 21.60
CA ALA A 80 17.39 -24.55 21.31
C ALA A 80 18.51 -25.15 20.41
N ASP A 81 18.24 -26.27 19.73
CA ASP A 81 19.12 -26.99 18.81
C ASP A 81 18.55 -27.08 17.37
N GLU A 82 17.41 -26.45 17.04
CA GLU A 82 16.84 -26.42 15.68
C GLU A 82 17.12 -25.08 14.96
N PRO A 83 17.52 -25.08 13.66
CA PRO A 83 17.72 -23.86 12.88
C PRO A 83 16.46 -23.01 12.84
N SER A 84 16.54 -21.76 13.31
CA SER A 84 15.40 -20.85 13.37
C SER A 84 15.65 -19.60 12.50
N GLY A 85 15.05 -19.61 11.31
CA GLY A 85 15.16 -18.52 10.34
C GLY A 85 15.44 -19.01 8.92
N PHE A 86 15.00 -18.24 7.92
CA PHE A 86 15.10 -18.65 6.51
C PHE A 86 16.54 -18.95 6.07
N THR A 87 17.51 -18.12 6.49
CA THR A 87 18.93 -18.30 6.13
C THR A 87 19.52 -19.56 6.74
N GLU A 88 19.29 -19.80 8.03
CA GLU A 88 19.83 -20.98 8.73
C GLU A 88 19.20 -22.28 8.18
N VAL A 89 17.90 -22.26 7.90
CA VAL A 89 17.22 -23.37 7.22
C VAL A 89 17.82 -23.62 5.83
N MET A 90 18.05 -22.58 5.04
CA MET A 90 18.65 -22.70 3.71
C MET A 90 20.07 -23.29 3.76
N GLU A 91 20.92 -22.79 4.64
CA GLU A 91 22.33 -23.21 4.72
C GLU A 91 22.49 -24.57 5.43
N ASP A 92 21.86 -24.77 6.59
CA ASP A 92 22.10 -25.94 7.43
C ASP A 92 21.22 -27.15 7.07
N ILE A 93 20.01 -26.91 6.55
CA ILE A 93 19.07 -27.98 6.18
C ILE A 93 19.16 -28.29 4.69
N PHE A 94 19.06 -27.27 3.83
CA PHE A 94 19.10 -27.47 2.38
C PHE A 94 20.53 -27.54 1.81
N GLY A 95 21.54 -27.11 2.57
CA GLY A 95 22.92 -27.04 2.09
C GLY A 95 23.04 -26.13 0.87
N LEU A 96 22.30 -25.02 0.88
CA LEU A 96 22.21 -24.07 -0.22
C LEU A 96 22.55 -22.66 0.29
N SER A 97 23.61 -22.08 -0.27
CA SER A 97 23.82 -20.64 -0.18
C SER A 97 22.79 -19.88 -1.02
N TYR A 98 22.62 -18.58 -0.77
CA TYR A 98 21.81 -17.73 -1.63
C TYR A 98 22.31 -17.74 -3.08
N ASP A 99 23.63 -17.71 -3.31
CA ASP A 99 24.21 -17.82 -4.65
C ASP A 99 23.74 -19.07 -5.39
N GLU A 100 23.82 -20.23 -4.74
CA GLU A 100 23.39 -21.49 -5.32
C GLU A 100 21.88 -21.54 -5.54
N LEU A 101 21.07 -20.92 -4.67
CA LEU A 101 19.62 -20.81 -4.86
C LEU A 101 19.28 -20.00 -6.12
N PHE A 102 19.92 -18.85 -6.32
CA PHE A 102 19.67 -18.00 -7.49
C PHE A 102 20.27 -18.58 -8.78
N GLU A 103 21.34 -19.36 -8.70
CA GLU A 103 21.82 -20.17 -9.83
C GLU A 103 20.82 -21.28 -10.16
N LEU A 104 20.21 -21.90 -9.15
CA LEU A 104 19.22 -22.97 -9.32
C LEU A 104 17.88 -22.44 -9.88
N PHE A 105 17.48 -21.21 -9.54
CA PHE A 105 16.26 -20.55 -10.02
C PHE A 105 16.56 -19.19 -10.65
N PRO A 106 17.17 -19.13 -11.85
CA PRO A 106 17.62 -17.86 -12.41
C PRO A 106 16.51 -17.07 -13.10
N GLY A 107 15.41 -17.71 -13.46
CA GLY A 107 14.37 -17.16 -14.31
C GLY A 107 13.17 -16.59 -13.55
N GLN A 108 12.00 -16.65 -14.18
CA GLN A 108 10.75 -16.18 -13.60
C GLN A 108 10.34 -17.01 -12.39
N ALA A 109 9.78 -16.36 -11.37
CA ALA A 109 9.09 -17.01 -10.26
C ALA A 109 7.72 -16.37 -10.04
N SER A 110 6.69 -17.15 -9.74
CA SER A 110 5.36 -16.64 -9.45
C SER A 110 4.65 -17.48 -8.40
N LEU A 111 3.94 -16.80 -7.51
CA LEU A 111 3.04 -17.39 -6.53
C LEU A 111 1.63 -16.89 -6.83
N ALA A 112 0.72 -17.81 -7.13
CA ALA A 112 -0.68 -17.52 -7.46
C ALA A 112 -1.62 -18.19 -6.47
N PHE A 113 -2.68 -17.48 -6.11
CA PHE A 113 -3.70 -17.90 -5.16
C PHE A 113 -5.08 -17.89 -5.81
N TYR A 114 -5.88 -18.89 -5.45
CA TYR A 114 -7.23 -19.09 -5.92
C TYR A 114 -8.12 -19.43 -4.72
N ASN A 115 -9.39 -19.06 -4.80
CA ASN A 115 -10.41 -19.41 -3.81
C ASN A 115 -10.03 -19.08 -2.35
N LEU A 116 -9.40 -17.92 -2.11
CA LEU A 116 -8.91 -17.45 -0.81
C LEU A 116 -10.00 -17.42 0.28
N SER A 117 -11.27 -17.33 -0.13
CA SER A 117 -12.40 -17.24 0.79
C SER A 117 -12.92 -18.58 1.33
N GLU A 118 -12.64 -19.71 0.67
CA GLU A 118 -13.22 -21.01 1.06
C GLU A 118 -12.14 -22.00 1.48
N ARG A 119 -11.31 -22.41 0.52
CA ARG A 119 -10.15 -23.28 0.71
C ARG A 119 -9.10 -22.77 -0.24
N GLU A 120 -8.10 -22.12 0.34
CA GLU A 120 -6.98 -21.53 -0.38
C GLU A 120 -6.33 -22.59 -1.28
N GLU A 121 -6.32 -22.33 -2.58
CA GLU A 121 -5.55 -23.09 -3.55
C GLU A 121 -4.36 -22.25 -3.98
N ILE A 122 -3.19 -22.88 -4.06
CA ILE A 122 -1.92 -22.19 -4.32
C ILE A 122 -1.21 -22.88 -5.46
N VAL A 123 -0.56 -22.08 -6.31
CA VAL A 123 0.42 -22.55 -7.28
C VAL A 123 1.67 -21.67 -7.17
N LEU A 124 2.79 -22.27 -6.78
CA LEU A 124 4.12 -21.71 -6.88
C LEU A 124 4.80 -22.28 -8.12
N MET A 125 5.31 -21.41 -8.98
CA MET A 125 6.10 -21.79 -10.14
C MET A 125 7.43 -21.05 -10.10
N ALA A 126 8.51 -21.76 -10.42
CA ALA A 126 9.81 -21.15 -10.63
C ALA A 126 10.53 -21.81 -11.79
N GLU A 127 11.12 -21.01 -12.67
CA GLU A 127 12.04 -21.52 -13.67
C GLU A 127 13.31 -21.97 -12.98
N PHE A 128 13.72 -23.21 -13.25
CA PHE A 128 14.91 -23.77 -12.66
C PHE A 128 15.99 -24.04 -13.71
N SER A 129 17.24 -23.96 -13.28
CA SER A 129 18.40 -24.38 -14.06
C SER A 129 19.13 -25.47 -13.30
N GLY A 130 19.38 -26.63 -13.93
CA GLY A 130 20.11 -27.73 -13.29
C GLY A 130 19.54 -29.11 -13.57
N ASP A 131 20.01 -30.08 -12.78
CA ASP A 131 19.59 -31.48 -12.84
C ASP A 131 18.34 -31.68 -11.96
N ALA A 132 17.26 -32.21 -12.54
CA ALA A 132 16.03 -32.56 -11.82
C ALA A 132 16.31 -33.43 -10.59
N THR A 133 17.36 -34.25 -10.61
CA THR A 133 17.77 -35.09 -9.47
C THR A 133 18.19 -34.25 -8.25
N ARG A 134 18.81 -33.08 -8.45
CA ARG A 134 19.19 -32.18 -7.35
C ARG A 134 17.95 -31.53 -6.75
N LEU A 135 17.00 -31.10 -7.59
CA LEU A 135 15.75 -30.51 -7.13
C LEU A 135 14.87 -31.52 -6.41
N ASP A 136 14.76 -32.74 -6.93
CA ASP A 136 14.08 -33.86 -6.28
C ASP A 136 14.64 -34.12 -4.88
N ALA A 137 15.97 -34.13 -4.75
CA ALA A 137 16.63 -34.25 -3.44
C ALA A 137 16.28 -33.09 -2.47
N LEU A 138 16.13 -31.87 -2.97
CA LEU A 138 15.72 -30.72 -2.15
C LEU A 138 14.25 -30.82 -1.74
N MET A 139 13.37 -31.25 -2.65
CA MET A 139 11.96 -31.48 -2.33
C MET A 139 11.78 -32.59 -1.30
N GLN A 140 12.59 -33.65 -1.38
CA GLN A 140 12.60 -34.73 -0.39
C GLN A 140 13.00 -34.23 1.01
N ILE A 141 13.99 -33.34 1.11
CA ILE A 141 14.39 -32.70 2.37
C ILE A 141 13.23 -31.88 2.94
N GLN A 142 12.54 -31.10 2.11
CA GLN A 142 11.40 -30.29 2.53
C GLN A 142 10.22 -31.17 3.00
N PHE A 143 9.95 -32.29 2.32
CA PHE A 143 8.94 -33.28 2.75
C PHE A 143 9.28 -33.87 4.12
N GLU A 144 10.52 -34.34 4.33
CA GLU A 144 10.95 -34.92 5.61
C GLU A 144 10.84 -33.91 6.75
N ARG A 145 11.15 -32.64 6.48
CA ARG A 145 11.00 -31.53 7.43
C ARG A 145 9.53 -31.25 7.77
N ASN A 146 8.65 -31.17 6.77
CA ASN A 146 7.21 -30.97 6.98
C ASN A 146 6.60 -32.11 7.80
N MET A 147 6.93 -33.36 7.45
CA MET A 147 6.51 -34.54 8.20
C MET A 147 6.96 -34.47 9.66
N ALA A 148 8.23 -34.12 9.93
CA ALA A 148 8.75 -34.01 11.29
C ALA A 148 8.03 -32.90 12.09
N ALA A 149 7.78 -31.74 11.46
CA ALA A 149 7.06 -30.64 12.08
C ALA A 149 5.60 -31.02 12.41
N HIS A 150 4.89 -31.69 11.50
CA HIS A 150 3.53 -32.16 11.76
C HIS A 150 3.49 -33.24 12.84
N GLN A 151 4.46 -34.17 12.86
CA GLN A 151 4.57 -35.21 13.91
C GLN A 151 4.81 -34.64 15.30
N ALA A 152 5.52 -33.50 15.40
CA ALA A 152 5.73 -32.80 16.66
C ALA A 152 4.41 -32.26 17.25
N ILE A 153 3.50 -31.80 16.39
CA ILE A 153 2.18 -31.27 16.79
C ILE A 153 1.16 -32.40 16.99
N ASN A 154 1.14 -33.38 16.09
CA ASN A 154 0.24 -34.53 16.09
C ASN A 154 1.02 -35.84 15.89
N PRO A 155 1.32 -36.60 16.95
CA PRO A 155 2.09 -37.85 16.84
C PRO A 155 1.42 -38.97 16.06
N LEU A 156 0.12 -38.83 15.72
CA LEU A 156 -0.62 -39.78 14.88
C LEU A 156 -0.54 -39.45 13.39
N VAL A 157 0.10 -38.33 13.04
CA VAL A 157 0.23 -37.92 11.65
C VAL A 157 1.19 -38.86 10.92
N GLU A 158 0.79 -39.33 9.74
CA GLU A 158 1.63 -40.14 8.85
C GLU A 158 1.66 -39.45 7.49
N HIS A 159 2.85 -39.32 6.90
CA HIS A 159 3.05 -38.77 5.56
C HIS A 159 3.60 -39.88 4.66
N GLU A 160 3.05 -40.00 3.46
CA GLU A 160 3.55 -40.90 2.41
C GLU A 160 3.68 -40.12 1.10
N LEU A 161 4.89 -40.08 0.54
CA LEU A 161 5.11 -39.51 -0.78
C LEU A 161 4.63 -40.50 -1.84
N ILE A 162 3.57 -40.15 -2.56
CA ILE A 162 3.02 -40.96 -3.64
C ILE A 162 3.38 -40.36 -5.01
N GLU A 163 3.59 -41.22 -5.99
CA GLU A 163 3.93 -40.84 -7.36
C GLU A 163 2.75 -41.12 -8.31
N GLU A 164 2.45 -40.16 -9.18
CA GLU A 164 1.48 -40.27 -10.26
C GLU A 164 2.13 -39.94 -11.60
N SER A 165 1.91 -40.77 -12.62
CA SER A 165 2.29 -40.40 -13.99
C SER A 165 1.14 -39.66 -14.68
N PHE A 166 1.36 -38.39 -15.02
CA PHE A 166 0.37 -37.53 -15.65
C PHE A 166 0.99 -36.76 -16.82
N MET A 167 0.37 -36.83 -18.00
CA MET A 167 0.83 -36.17 -19.24
C MET A 167 2.31 -36.40 -19.61
N GLY A 168 2.87 -37.54 -19.20
CA GLY A 168 4.28 -37.89 -19.46
C GLY A 168 5.26 -37.39 -18.41
N GLU A 169 4.80 -36.67 -17.39
CA GLU A 169 5.57 -36.23 -16.23
C GLU A 169 5.25 -37.07 -14.99
N THR A 170 6.14 -37.04 -14.01
CA THR A 170 5.90 -37.60 -12.67
C THR A 170 5.46 -36.47 -11.75
N LEU A 171 4.30 -36.65 -11.13
CA LEU A 171 3.77 -35.78 -10.09
C LEU A 171 3.99 -36.50 -8.75
N TYR A 172 4.47 -35.74 -7.78
CA TYR A 172 4.69 -36.21 -6.42
C TYR A 172 3.67 -35.55 -5.51
N PHE A 173 2.99 -36.32 -4.68
CA PHE A 173 2.01 -35.81 -3.72
C PHE A 173 2.36 -36.27 -2.31
N ASP A 174 2.24 -35.36 -1.35
CA ASP A 174 2.28 -35.69 0.06
C ASP A 174 0.89 -36.17 0.51
N GLU A 175 0.71 -37.48 0.62
CA GLU A 175 -0.47 -38.07 1.22
C GLU A 175 -0.32 -38.08 2.74
N THR A 176 -1.13 -37.27 3.42
CA THR A 176 -1.11 -37.10 4.87
C THR A 176 -2.34 -37.75 5.51
N PHE A 177 -2.11 -38.57 6.54
CA PHE A 177 -3.14 -39.07 7.44
C PHE A 177 -3.05 -38.35 8.78
N ASP A 178 -4.10 -37.63 9.20
CA ASP A 178 -4.09 -36.83 10.44
C ASP A 178 -4.56 -37.58 11.71
N GLY A 179 -4.75 -38.89 11.62
CA GLY A 179 -5.38 -39.70 12.67
C GLY A 179 -6.89 -39.90 12.50
N VAL A 180 -7.54 -39.18 11.57
CA VAL A 180 -8.98 -39.27 11.27
C VAL A 180 -9.22 -39.52 9.78
N THR A 181 -8.57 -38.74 8.93
CA THR A 181 -8.74 -38.73 7.48
C THR A 181 -7.40 -38.69 6.75
N THR A 182 -7.37 -39.34 5.59
CA THR A 182 -6.26 -39.27 4.64
C THR A 182 -6.60 -38.26 3.55
N TYR A 183 -5.68 -37.37 3.22
CA TYR A 183 -5.82 -36.34 2.20
C TYR A 183 -4.46 -35.95 1.62
N ILE A 184 -4.45 -35.25 0.48
CA ILE A 184 -3.22 -34.70 -0.09
C ILE A 184 -2.98 -33.30 0.50
N GLU A 185 -1.83 -33.12 1.14
CA GLU A 185 -1.40 -31.85 1.74
C GLU A 185 -0.88 -30.89 0.67
N ASP A 186 0.03 -31.35 -0.18
CA ASP A 186 0.53 -30.60 -1.34
C ASP A 186 1.08 -31.58 -2.40
N GLY A 187 1.56 -31.02 -3.52
CA GLY A 187 2.32 -31.80 -4.48
C GLY A 187 3.23 -30.94 -5.35
N TYR A 188 4.18 -31.59 -5.99
CA TYR A 188 5.11 -30.94 -6.89
C TYR A 188 5.39 -31.74 -8.17
N ALA A 189 5.85 -31.04 -9.20
CA ALA A 189 6.27 -31.62 -10.47
C ALA A 189 7.36 -30.76 -11.14
N PHE A 190 8.15 -31.38 -11.99
CA PHE A 190 9.11 -30.71 -12.87
C PHE A 190 8.62 -30.81 -14.31
N VAL A 191 8.31 -29.69 -14.95
CA VAL A 191 7.70 -29.67 -16.28
C VAL A 191 8.39 -28.64 -17.15
N ASP A 192 9.03 -29.09 -18.24
CA ASP A 192 9.65 -28.21 -19.25
C ASP A 192 10.56 -27.09 -18.68
N GLY A 193 11.31 -27.39 -17.61
CA GLY A 193 12.21 -26.44 -16.95
C GLY A 193 11.56 -25.55 -15.88
N ILE A 194 10.31 -25.84 -15.50
CA ILE A 194 9.56 -25.18 -14.44
C ILE A 194 9.35 -26.17 -13.29
N VAL A 195 9.68 -25.77 -12.06
CA VAL A 195 9.20 -26.48 -10.87
C VAL A 195 7.85 -25.91 -10.51
N VAL A 196 6.88 -26.79 -10.28
CA VAL A 196 5.54 -26.43 -9.85
C VAL A 196 5.33 -27.06 -8.49
N VAL A 197 4.95 -26.26 -7.50
CA VAL A 197 4.44 -26.73 -6.20
C VAL A 197 3.02 -26.20 -6.07
N ALA A 198 2.05 -27.06 -5.80
CA ALA A 198 0.65 -26.64 -5.80
C ALA A 198 -0.21 -27.44 -4.83
N PHE A 199 -1.28 -26.78 -4.39
CA PHE A 199 -2.35 -27.36 -3.58
C PHE A 199 -3.70 -26.80 -4.05
N PRO A 200 -4.76 -27.61 -4.13
CA PRO A 200 -4.79 -29.06 -3.97
C PRO A 200 -4.27 -29.81 -5.21
N GLU A 201 -4.33 -31.14 -5.19
CA GLU A 201 -3.86 -32.01 -6.28
C GLU A 201 -4.41 -31.64 -7.68
N SER A 202 -5.62 -31.08 -7.76
CA SER A 202 -6.22 -30.64 -9.02
C SER A 202 -5.52 -29.41 -9.60
N ARG A 203 -4.98 -28.52 -8.75
CA ARG A 203 -4.18 -27.37 -9.20
C ARG A 203 -2.85 -27.79 -9.79
N LEU A 204 -2.17 -28.77 -9.19
CA LEU A 204 -0.92 -29.29 -9.75
C LEU A 204 -1.16 -29.87 -11.15
N ARG A 205 -2.18 -30.71 -11.31
CA ARG A 205 -2.55 -31.29 -12.62
C ARG A 205 -2.91 -30.20 -13.63
N ALA A 206 -3.69 -29.18 -13.23
CA ALA A 206 -4.07 -28.07 -14.09
C ALA A 206 -2.87 -27.21 -14.53
N ALA A 207 -1.90 -26.99 -13.64
CA ALA A 207 -0.66 -26.27 -13.96
C ALA A 207 0.21 -27.07 -14.95
N VAL A 208 0.38 -28.38 -14.71
CA VAL A 208 1.10 -29.29 -15.64
C VAL A 208 0.43 -29.30 -17.02
N GLU A 209 -0.90 -29.42 -17.07
CA GLU A 209 -1.67 -29.36 -18.31
C GLU A 209 -1.47 -28.02 -19.03
N SER A 210 -1.55 -26.91 -18.30
CA SER A 210 -1.37 -25.56 -18.84
C SER A 210 0.03 -25.33 -19.39
N ILE A 211 1.07 -25.88 -18.76
CA ILE A 211 2.45 -25.84 -19.29
C ILE A 211 2.57 -26.66 -20.59
N LYS A 212 1.99 -27.87 -20.62
CA LYS A 212 2.13 -28.79 -21.75
C LYS A 212 1.31 -28.44 -22.98
N GLU A 213 0.06 -28.01 -22.77
CA GLU A 213 -0.93 -27.80 -23.84
C GLU A 213 -1.34 -26.33 -24.01
N GLY A 214 -0.92 -25.46 -23.08
CA GLY A 214 -1.36 -24.08 -22.98
C GLY A 214 -2.61 -23.95 -22.09
N ALA A 215 -2.69 -22.89 -21.29
CA ALA A 215 -3.88 -22.63 -20.49
C ALA A 215 -5.09 -22.34 -21.40
N SER A 216 -6.26 -22.87 -21.03
CA SER A 216 -7.49 -22.65 -21.80
C SER A 216 -8.05 -21.23 -21.68
N ALA A 217 -7.80 -20.57 -20.55
CA ALA A 217 -8.18 -19.19 -20.26
C ALA A 217 -7.12 -18.54 -19.35
N PRO A 218 -5.95 -18.17 -19.91
CA PRO A 218 -4.89 -17.54 -19.13
C PRO A 218 -5.27 -16.12 -18.71
N ILE A 219 -4.75 -15.68 -17.56
CA ILE A 219 -4.93 -14.30 -17.11
C ILE A 219 -4.31 -13.29 -18.09
N ALA A 220 -3.25 -13.68 -18.83
CA ALA A 220 -2.65 -12.86 -19.89
C ALA A 220 -3.64 -12.43 -21.00
N ASP A 221 -4.70 -13.21 -21.24
CA ASP A 221 -5.74 -12.91 -22.23
C ASP A 221 -6.87 -12.02 -21.67
N SER A 222 -6.90 -11.80 -20.35
CA SER A 222 -7.89 -10.92 -19.72
C SER A 222 -7.68 -9.47 -20.14
N ALA A 223 -8.74 -8.83 -20.65
CA ALA A 223 -8.70 -7.42 -21.02
C ALA A 223 -8.35 -6.49 -19.84
N VAL A 224 -8.78 -6.86 -18.62
CA VAL A 224 -8.48 -6.08 -17.40
C VAL A 224 -7.00 -6.22 -17.04
N TYR A 225 -6.44 -7.43 -17.19
CA TYR A 225 -5.01 -7.65 -17.00
C TYR A 225 -4.17 -6.90 -18.05
N GLN A 226 -4.55 -6.97 -19.32
CA GLN A 226 -3.88 -6.21 -20.37
C GLN A 226 -3.94 -4.70 -20.10
N ARG A 227 -5.08 -4.20 -19.60
CA ARG A 227 -5.24 -2.81 -19.18
C ARG A 227 -4.30 -2.44 -18.03
N SER A 228 -4.04 -3.33 -17.07
CA SER A 228 -3.03 -3.07 -16.03
C SER A 228 -1.63 -2.95 -16.63
N ARG A 229 -1.27 -3.83 -17.59
CA ARG A 229 0.04 -3.80 -18.26
C ARG A 229 0.26 -2.55 -19.12
N GLU A 230 -0.80 -1.99 -19.72
CA GLU A 230 -0.72 -0.74 -20.48
C GLU A 230 -0.28 0.45 -19.62
N GLU A 231 -0.69 0.48 -18.35
CA GLU A 231 -0.40 1.57 -17.42
C GLU A 231 0.79 1.28 -16.48
N GLY A 232 0.94 0.01 -16.09
CA GLY A 232 1.91 -0.52 -15.13
C GLY A 232 3.30 -0.82 -15.69
N GLY A 233 3.40 -1.03 -17.01
CA GLY A 233 4.64 -1.42 -17.66
C GLY A 233 4.98 -2.89 -17.42
N ARG A 234 6.28 -3.21 -17.34
CA ARG A 234 6.81 -4.57 -17.13
C ARG A 234 7.90 -4.52 -16.05
N GLY A 235 7.47 -4.29 -14.81
CA GLY A 235 8.37 -4.23 -13.67
C GLY A 235 9.13 -5.54 -13.43
N ASP A 236 10.17 -5.46 -12.61
CA ASP A 236 10.91 -6.62 -12.12
C ASP A 236 10.08 -7.45 -11.14
N VAL A 237 9.25 -6.77 -10.35
CA VAL A 237 8.27 -7.39 -9.44
C VAL A 237 6.88 -6.89 -9.76
N GLU A 238 5.94 -7.80 -9.92
CA GLU A 238 4.54 -7.56 -10.21
C GLU A 238 3.67 -8.17 -9.10
N VAL A 239 2.67 -7.41 -8.66
CA VAL A 239 1.59 -7.86 -7.80
C VAL A 239 0.26 -7.53 -8.47
N TYR A 240 -0.61 -8.52 -8.61
CA TYR A 240 -1.92 -8.36 -9.24
C TYR A 240 -3.01 -9.05 -8.41
N ALA A 241 -4.10 -8.34 -8.15
CA ALA A 241 -5.30 -8.87 -7.53
C ALA A 241 -6.48 -8.76 -8.51
N ASN A 242 -7.11 -9.89 -8.80
CA ASN A 242 -8.30 -10.00 -9.63
C ASN A 242 -9.54 -9.75 -8.77
N LEU A 243 -9.89 -8.48 -8.59
CA LEU A 243 -11.00 -8.07 -7.75
C LEU A 243 -12.35 -8.57 -8.29
N ASP A 244 -12.48 -8.76 -9.60
CA ASP A 244 -13.67 -9.37 -10.23
C ASP A 244 -13.92 -10.81 -9.72
N LYS A 245 -12.88 -11.55 -9.30
CA LYS A 245 -12.99 -12.90 -8.70
C LYS A 245 -13.02 -12.87 -7.17
N LEU A 246 -12.21 -11.99 -6.56
CA LEU A 246 -12.03 -11.91 -5.11
C LEU A 246 -13.19 -11.20 -4.39
N MET A 247 -13.71 -10.10 -4.93
CA MET A 247 -14.72 -9.27 -4.25
C MET A 247 -16.06 -9.98 -4.01
N PRO A 248 -16.60 -10.83 -4.92
CA PRO A 248 -17.89 -11.49 -4.69
C PRO A 248 -17.94 -12.34 -3.42
N SER A 249 -16.88 -13.07 -3.09
CA SER A 249 -16.83 -13.91 -1.89
C SER A 249 -16.64 -13.08 -0.63
N LEU A 250 -15.73 -12.11 -0.64
CA LEU A 250 -15.54 -11.16 0.46
C LEU A 250 -16.81 -10.36 0.77
N ASN A 251 -17.51 -9.90 -0.28
CA ASN A 251 -18.78 -9.19 -0.14
C ASN A 251 -19.86 -10.08 0.48
N ARG A 252 -19.94 -11.36 0.09
CA ARG A 252 -20.86 -12.33 0.70
C ARG A 252 -20.56 -12.52 2.19
N SER A 253 -19.30 -12.73 2.55
CA SER A 253 -18.87 -12.88 3.95
C SER A 253 -19.20 -11.63 4.79
N LEU A 254 -18.97 -10.44 4.24
CA LEU A 254 -19.35 -9.17 4.87
C LEU A 254 -20.87 -9.06 5.07
N ILE A 255 -21.66 -9.38 4.04
CA ILE A 255 -23.12 -9.36 4.12
C ILE A 255 -23.63 -10.37 5.17
N ASP A 256 -23.10 -11.58 5.20
CA ASP A 256 -23.47 -12.62 6.15
C ASP A 256 -23.14 -12.22 7.60
N SER A 257 -22.03 -11.51 7.82
CA SER A 257 -21.65 -10.93 9.12
C SER A 257 -22.64 -9.86 9.63
N VAL A 258 -23.29 -9.14 8.71
CA VAL A 258 -24.30 -8.13 9.06
C VAL A 258 -25.69 -8.76 9.22
N ALA A 259 -25.93 -9.90 8.57
CA ALA A 259 -27.14 -10.69 8.70
C ALA A 259 -27.14 -11.65 9.91
N SER A 260 -26.00 -11.80 10.61
CA SER A 260 -25.87 -12.67 11.79
C SER A 260 -26.64 -12.13 13.00
N ASP A 261 -26.72 -12.93 14.08
CA ASP A 261 -27.47 -12.55 15.28
C ASP A 261 -26.98 -11.18 15.80
N PRO A 262 -27.88 -10.19 16.03
CA PRO A 262 -27.52 -8.88 16.57
C PRO A 262 -26.82 -8.93 17.94
N ALA A 263 -26.75 -10.09 18.60
CA ALA A 263 -25.92 -10.32 19.80
C ALA A 263 -24.41 -10.40 19.51
N ASP A 264 -23.99 -10.76 18.30
CA ASP A 264 -22.58 -10.99 17.92
C ASP A 264 -21.94 -9.79 17.20
N SER A 265 -22.71 -8.75 16.90
CA SER A 265 -22.22 -7.52 16.27
C SER A 265 -22.09 -6.37 17.27
N PRO A 266 -20.90 -5.73 17.42
CA PRO A 266 -20.70 -4.59 18.31
C PRO A 266 -21.54 -3.35 17.90
N ILE A 267 -22.02 -3.30 16.66
CA ILE A 267 -22.91 -2.26 16.15
C ILE A 267 -24.04 -2.95 15.38
N ASN A 268 -25.21 -3.10 16.00
CA ASN A 268 -26.39 -3.64 15.33
C ASN A 268 -26.93 -2.62 14.28
N LEU A 269 -26.35 -2.65 13.08
CA LEU A 269 -26.69 -1.78 11.94
C LEU A 269 -28.15 -1.92 11.48
N ALA A 270 -28.80 -3.05 11.77
CA ALA A 270 -30.21 -3.26 11.46
C ALA A 270 -31.13 -2.30 12.23
N MET A 271 -30.74 -1.81 13.41
CA MET A 271 -31.51 -0.78 14.15
C MET A 271 -31.57 0.56 13.39
N PHE A 272 -30.56 0.81 12.55
CA PHE A 272 -30.53 1.95 11.64
C PHE A 272 -31.16 1.60 10.29
N GLY A 273 -31.85 0.48 10.14
CA GLY A 273 -32.52 0.11 8.88
C GLY A 273 -31.55 -0.23 7.74
N VAL A 274 -30.28 -0.54 8.06
CA VAL A 274 -29.34 -1.11 7.09
C VAL A 274 -29.73 -2.56 6.86
N THR A 275 -29.72 -2.98 5.60
CA THR A 275 -30.05 -4.34 5.15
C THR A 275 -28.88 -4.90 4.36
N ALA A 276 -28.80 -6.22 4.22
CA ALA A 276 -27.85 -6.87 3.32
C ALA A 276 -27.84 -6.23 1.91
N GLN A 277 -29.02 -6.05 1.32
CA GLN A 277 -29.17 -5.46 -0.01
C GLN A 277 -28.74 -3.99 -0.07
N SER A 278 -29.06 -3.19 0.96
CA SER A 278 -28.65 -1.78 0.98
C SER A 278 -27.16 -1.62 1.23
N LEU A 279 -26.54 -2.52 2.01
CA LEU A 279 -25.10 -2.56 2.22
C LEU A 279 -24.37 -2.94 0.92
N ASP A 280 -24.79 -4.03 0.29
CA ASP A 280 -24.27 -4.51 -0.99
C ASP A 280 -24.26 -3.39 -2.05
N SER A 281 -25.42 -2.76 -2.25
CA SER A 281 -25.55 -1.64 -3.19
C SER A 281 -24.73 -0.40 -2.80
N THR A 282 -24.43 -0.20 -1.52
CA THR A 282 -23.67 0.97 -1.04
C THR A 282 -22.16 0.75 -1.17
N LEU A 283 -21.69 -0.47 -0.92
CA LEU A 283 -20.28 -0.81 -1.12
C LEU A 283 -19.96 -0.92 -2.60
N SER A 284 -20.83 -1.56 -3.38
CA SER A 284 -20.69 -1.76 -4.82
C SER A 284 -19.35 -2.41 -5.20
N LEU A 285 -18.86 -3.36 -4.40
CA LEU A 285 -17.54 -3.99 -4.59
C LEU A 285 -17.43 -4.74 -5.92
N GLU A 286 -18.55 -5.23 -6.48
CA GLU A 286 -18.61 -5.85 -7.81
C GLU A 286 -18.26 -4.90 -8.97
N SER A 287 -18.16 -3.60 -8.72
CA SER A 287 -17.68 -2.63 -9.71
C SER A 287 -16.16 -2.63 -9.86
N LEU A 288 -15.43 -3.17 -8.89
CA LEU A 288 -13.96 -3.25 -8.89
C LEU A 288 -13.51 -4.46 -9.71
N GLN A 289 -12.51 -4.26 -10.57
CA GLN A 289 -12.05 -5.31 -11.48
C GLN A 289 -10.66 -5.80 -11.16
N ALA A 290 -9.72 -4.88 -10.92
CA ALA A 290 -8.35 -5.25 -10.58
C ALA A 290 -7.65 -4.19 -9.74
N LEU A 291 -6.73 -4.65 -8.90
CA LEU A 291 -5.70 -3.83 -8.27
C LEU A 291 -4.35 -4.39 -8.72
N TYR A 292 -3.41 -3.52 -9.07
CA TYR A 292 -2.06 -3.96 -9.42
C TYR A 292 -1.01 -2.99 -8.89
N VAL A 293 0.19 -3.52 -8.69
CA VAL A 293 1.41 -2.76 -8.38
C VAL A 293 2.57 -3.43 -9.11
N ASP A 294 3.38 -2.62 -9.78
CA ASP A 294 4.62 -3.04 -10.42
C ASP A 294 5.77 -2.20 -9.88
N PHE A 295 6.92 -2.84 -9.67
CA PHE A 295 8.17 -2.21 -9.25
C PHE A 295 9.27 -2.46 -10.27
N ASP A 296 9.98 -1.41 -10.64
CA ASP A 296 11.10 -1.41 -11.57
C ASP A 296 12.34 -0.84 -10.86
N LEU A 297 13.42 -1.63 -10.81
CA LEU A 297 14.72 -1.20 -10.33
C LEU A 297 15.44 -0.47 -11.47
N ILE A 298 15.41 0.85 -11.43
CA ILE A 298 16.08 1.70 -12.42
C ILE A 298 17.44 2.15 -11.89
N ASP A 299 18.37 2.51 -12.79
CA ASP A 299 19.75 2.89 -12.42
C ASP A 299 19.83 3.97 -11.31
N SER A 300 18.85 4.87 -11.25
CA SER A 300 18.81 6.01 -10.31
C SER A 300 17.95 5.78 -9.05
N GLY A 301 17.23 4.66 -8.94
CA GLY A 301 16.26 4.44 -7.87
C GLY A 301 15.11 3.48 -8.24
N ILE A 302 13.94 3.64 -7.62
CA ILE A 302 12.78 2.76 -7.82
C ILE A 302 11.67 3.52 -8.53
N LEU A 303 11.15 2.93 -9.61
CA LEU A 303 9.91 3.37 -10.24
C LEU A 303 8.81 2.36 -9.94
N SER A 304 7.72 2.84 -9.37
CA SER A 304 6.51 2.04 -9.11
C SER A 304 5.36 2.55 -9.96
N HIS A 305 4.59 1.62 -10.49
CA HIS A 305 3.30 1.86 -11.08
C HIS A 305 2.24 1.11 -10.31
N PHE A 306 1.06 1.69 -10.15
CA PHE A 306 -0.05 0.99 -9.52
C PHE A 306 -1.37 1.52 -10.04
N GLY A 307 -2.43 0.73 -9.86
CA GLY A 307 -3.75 1.21 -10.25
C GLY A 307 -4.88 0.36 -9.74
N LEU A 308 -6.04 1.01 -9.66
CA LEU A 308 -7.33 0.41 -9.37
C LEU A 308 -8.20 0.54 -10.61
N ILE A 309 -8.53 -0.59 -11.23
CA ILE A 309 -9.39 -0.67 -12.42
C ILE A 309 -10.81 -0.99 -11.95
N TYR A 310 -11.78 -0.27 -12.48
CA TYR A 310 -13.20 -0.42 -12.15
C TYR A 310 -14.08 -0.27 -13.40
N ARG A 311 -15.24 -0.93 -13.40
CA ARG A 311 -16.24 -0.79 -14.48
C ARG A 311 -16.92 0.56 -14.41
N GLU A 312 -17.32 0.95 -13.20
CA GLU A 312 -18.03 2.20 -12.91
C GLU A 312 -17.62 2.70 -11.52
N LYS A 313 -17.57 4.03 -11.38
CA LYS A 313 -17.21 4.69 -10.13
C LYS A 313 -18.42 4.79 -9.18
N LEU A 314 -18.83 3.64 -8.62
CA LEU A 314 -20.01 3.50 -7.77
C LEU A 314 -19.66 3.23 -6.30
N GLY A 315 -20.67 3.27 -5.42
CA GLY A 315 -20.52 2.93 -4.02
C GLY A 315 -19.44 3.76 -3.31
N VAL A 316 -18.62 3.11 -2.48
CA VAL A 316 -17.52 3.75 -1.73
C VAL A 316 -16.49 4.41 -2.66
N LEU A 317 -16.28 3.87 -3.86
CA LEU A 317 -15.37 4.44 -4.85
C LEU A 317 -15.82 5.83 -5.33
N SER A 318 -17.12 6.13 -5.27
CA SER A 318 -17.65 7.47 -5.59
C SER A 318 -17.15 8.56 -4.65
N LEU A 319 -16.61 8.22 -3.47
CA LEU A 319 -16.03 9.17 -2.54
C LEU A 319 -14.72 9.79 -3.06
N MET A 320 -14.01 9.09 -3.95
CA MET A 320 -12.78 9.56 -4.58
C MET A 320 -13.09 10.63 -5.64
N SER A 321 -13.60 11.79 -5.27
CA SER A 321 -14.09 12.80 -6.23
C SER A 321 -13.01 13.81 -6.59
N TYR A 322 -12.64 13.89 -7.87
CA TYR A 322 -11.71 14.90 -8.38
C TYR A 322 -12.39 15.79 -9.41
N ALA A 323 -12.06 17.08 -9.39
CA ALA A 323 -12.52 18.02 -10.39
C ALA A 323 -11.63 17.95 -11.64
N ASN A 324 -12.25 18.14 -12.80
CA ASN A 324 -11.55 18.32 -14.06
C ASN A 324 -11.06 19.77 -14.20
N THR A 325 -10.07 20.13 -13.40
CA THR A 325 -9.41 21.44 -13.37
C THR A 325 -7.90 21.25 -13.35
N ALA A 326 -7.14 22.33 -13.56
CA ALA A 326 -5.69 22.27 -13.38
C ALA A 326 -5.34 22.11 -11.90
N LEU A 327 -4.25 21.40 -11.62
CA LEU A 327 -3.64 21.35 -10.29
C LEU A 327 -3.30 22.79 -9.81
N PRO A 328 -3.41 23.06 -8.50
CA PRO A 328 -3.09 24.38 -7.96
C PRO A 328 -1.60 24.71 -8.13
N GLU A 329 -1.27 25.98 -8.45
CA GLU A 329 0.13 26.41 -8.65
C GLU A 329 0.97 26.37 -7.36
N ALA A 330 0.36 26.58 -6.19
CA ALA A 330 0.99 26.42 -4.88
C ALA A 330 2.36 27.13 -4.68
N ARG A 331 2.57 28.31 -5.29
CA ARG A 331 3.82 29.12 -5.21
C ARG A 331 4.34 29.43 -3.80
N TYR A 332 3.43 29.43 -2.83
CA TYR A 332 3.73 29.72 -1.44
C TYR A 332 4.38 28.54 -0.69
N VAL A 333 4.46 27.35 -1.29
CA VAL A 333 5.17 26.20 -0.70
C VAL A 333 6.69 26.44 -0.80
N SER A 334 7.37 26.49 0.34
CA SER A 334 8.83 26.65 0.38
C SER A 334 9.54 25.41 -0.18
N GLU A 335 10.73 25.59 -0.75
CA GLU A 335 11.62 24.48 -1.14
C GLU A 335 12.10 23.66 0.08
N GLU A 336 12.08 24.27 1.26
CA GLU A 336 12.41 23.62 2.55
C GLU A 336 11.28 22.69 3.07
N ALA A 337 10.19 22.50 2.31
CA ALA A 337 9.11 21.61 2.74
C ALA A 337 9.59 20.15 2.81
N LEU A 338 9.25 19.47 3.92
CA LEU A 338 9.43 18.02 4.08
C LEU A 338 8.66 17.24 3.03
N GLY A 339 7.41 17.64 2.84
CA GLY A 339 6.55 17.12 1.81
C GLY A 339 5.49 18.14 1.45
N SER A 340 4.99 18.03 0.23
CA SER A 340 3.84 18.80 -0.23
C SER A 340 3.01 17.97 -1.18
N SER A 341 1.68 18.13 -1.12
CA SER A 341 0.76 17.55 -2.08
C SER A 341 -0.14 18.63 -2.67
N ILE A 342 -0.37 18.58 -3.97
CA ILE A 342 -1.33 19.40 -4.70
C ILE A 342 -2.38 18.48 -5.32
N SER A 343 -3.65 18.79 -5.15
CA SER A 343 -4.75 17.91 -5.57
C SER A 343 -5.97 18.70 -6.08
N THR A 344 -6.69 18.11 -7.04
CA THR A 344 -8.02 18.55 -7.48
C THR A 344 -9.17 17.83 -6.76
N PHE A 345 -8.91 17.26 -5.58
CA PHE A 345 -9.91 16.57 -4.78
C PHE A 345 -11.05 17.51 -4.35
N ASP A 346 -12.27 17.19 -4.78
CA ASP A 346 -13.48 17.94 -4.50
C ASP A 346 -14.17 17.39 -3.24
N SER A 347 -13.85 18.01 -2.11
CA SER A 347 -14.44 17.66 -0.81
C SER A 347 -15.95 17.90 -0.76
N SER A 348 -16.47 18.86 -1.54
CA SER A 348 -17.90 19.13 -1.63
C SER A 348 -18.63 17.98 -2.32
N ALA A 349 -18.08 17.51 -3.45
CA ALA A 349 -18.58 16.35 -4.18
C ALA A 349 -18.45 15.06 -3.34
N MET A 350 -17.32 14.86 -2.67
CA MET A 350 -17.12 13.71 -1.76
C MET A 350 -18.16 13.68 -0.65
N LEU A 351 -18.41 14.79 0.05
CA LEU A 351 -19.42 14.87 1.11
C LEU A 351 -20.85 14.65 0.57
N ALA A 352 -21.16 15.19 -0.60
CA ALA A 352 -22.44 14.94 -1.26
C ALA A 352 -22.62 13.46 -1.65
N ASN A 353 -21.54 12.80 -2.07
CA ASN A 353 -21.54 11.36 -2.36
C ASN A 353 -21.66 10.55 -1.08
N LEU A 354 -20.96 10.91 0.00
CA LEU A 354 -21.09 10.28 1.31
C LEU A 354 -22.52 10.34 1.85
N GLU A 355 -23.18 11.50 1.77
CA GLU A 355 -24.59 11.62 2.16
C GLU A 355 -25.48 10.70 1.31
N ARG A 356 -25.24 10.62 0.00
CA ARG A 356 -25.97 9.71 -0.89
C ARG A 356 -25.77 8.24 -0.49
N LEU A 357 -24.54 7.85 -0.17
CA LEU A 357 -24.23 6.49 0.28
C LEU A 357 -24.90 6.18 1.63
N LEU A 358 -24.78 7.07 2.62
CA LEU A 358 -25.41 6.89 3.93
C LEU A 358 -26.94 6.77 3.82
N THR A 359 -27.55 7.59 2.98
CA THR A 359 -29.01 7.56 2.75
C THR A 359 -29.47 6.37 1.92
N SER A 360 -28.61 5.84 1.05
CA SER A 360 -28.84 4.57 0.34
C SER A 360 -28.73 3.37 1.28
N ALA A 361 -27.70 3.35 2.13
CA ALA A 361 -27.49 2.31 3.14
C ALA A 361 -28.65 2.25 4.15
N SER A 362 -29.14 3.42 4.57
CA SER A 362 -30.24 3.56 5.52
C SER A 362 -31.23 4.65 5.11
N PRO A 363 -32.48 4.28 4.79
CA PRO A 363 -33.55 5.25 4.59
C PRO A 363 -33.88 6.09 5.84
N THR A 364 -33.46 5.65 7.04
CA THR A 364 -33.74 6.35 8.30
C THR A 364 -32.73 7.47 8.60
N LEU A 365 -31.53 7.43 8.01
CA LEU A 365 -30.51 8.45 8.22
C LEU A 365 -30.86 9.77 7.55
N ALA A 366 -31.47 9.76 6.35
CA ALA A 366 -31.78 11.00 5.64
C ALA A 366 -32.68 11.95 6.44
N PRO A 367 -33.81 11.49 7.03
CA PRO A 367 -34.62 12.34 7.90
C PRO A 367 -33.87 12.85 9.14
N LEU A 368 -33.00 12.02 9.74
CA LEU A 368 -32.22 12.40 10.93
C LEU A 368 -31.20 13.49 10.62
N ILE A 369 -30.43 13.34 9.53
CA ILE A 369 -29.47 14.36 9.07
C ILE A 369 -30.20 15.67 8.79
N ASN A 370 -31.31 15.61 8.04
CA ASN A 370 -32.11 16.79 7.73
C ASN A 370 -32.67 17.47 8.97
N MET A 371 -33.14 16.70 9.96
CA MET A 371 -33.61 17.23 11.23
C MET A 371 -32.49 17.95 11.99
N GLN A 372 -31.29 17.36 12.08
CA GLN A 372 -30.15 17.99 12.76
C GLN A 372 -29.73 19.29 12.06
N LEU A 373 -29.68 19.29 10.72
CA LEU A 373 -29.41 20.50 9.94
C LEU A 373 -30.49 21.58 10.13
N GLN A 374 -31.77 21.20 10.20
CA GLN A 374 -32.86 22.12 10.50
C GLN A 374 -32.78 22.70 11.92
N VAL A 375 -32.43 21.88 12.92
CA VAL A 375 -32.22 22.33 14.30
C VAL A 375 -31.05 23.30 14.36
N ALA A 376 -29.93 22.99 13.69
CA ALA A 376 -28.79 23.88 13.60
C ALA A 376 -29.17 25.21 12.95
N LYS A 377 -29.91 25.18 11.84
CA LYS A 377 -30.43 26.37 11.15
C LYS A 377 -31.39 27.19 12.02
N ALA A 378 -32.25 26.54 12.79
CA ALA A 378 -33.16 27.22 13.72
C ALA A 378 -32.43 27.89 14.89
N LYS A 379 -31.31 27.32 15.35
CA LYS A 379 -30.49 27.87 16.44
C LYS A 379 -29.58 29.01 15.99
N THR A 380 -28.97 28.89 14.82
CA THR A 380 -27.90 29.79 14.35
C THR A 380 -28.39 30.78 13.27
N GLY A 381 -29.52 30.52 12.63
CA GLY A 381 -30.00 31.27 11.46
C GLY A 381 -29.26 30.93 10.17
N VAL A 382 -28.22 30.08 10.21
CA VAL A 382 -27.36 29.75 9.07
C VAL A 382 -27.68 28.37 8.54
N ASP A 383 -27.74 28.23 7.21
CA ASP A 383 -27.83 26.94 6.55
C ASP A 383 -26.43 26.31 6.49
N LEU A 384 -26.07 25.50 7.49
CA LEU A 384 -24.71 24.96 7.61
C LEU A 384 -24.26 24.16 6.38
N ARG A 385 -25.20 23.47 5.71
CA ARG A 385 -24.89 22.70 4.50
C ARG A 385 -24.42 23.65 3.40
N ALA A 386 -25.22 24.65 3.08
CA ALA A 386 -24.89 25.63 2.06
C ALA A 386 -23.71 26.53 2.46
N ALA A 387 -23.53 26.80 3.75
CA ALA A 387 -22.48 27.68 4.25
C ALA A 387 -21.11 27.01 4.31
N LEU A 388 -21.02 25.73 4.71
CA LEU A 388 -19.76 25.02 4.86
C LEU A 388 -19.45 24.13 3.65
N ILE A 389 -20.32 23.15 3.38
CA ILE A 389 -20.05 22.06 2.42
C ILE A 389 -20.01 22.58 0.99
N ASP A 390 -20.98 23.41 0.61
CA ASP A 390 -21.10 23.87 -0.78
C ASP A 390 -20.01 24.90 -1.15
N ASN A 391 -19.39 25.56 -0.16
CA ASN A 391 -18.39 26.62 -0.37
C ASN A 391 -16.94 26.15 -0.34
N ILE A 392 -16.68 24.89 0.01
CA ILE A 392 -15.37 24.28 -0.19
C ILE A 392 -15.18 23.99 -1.69
N GLY A 393 -14.02 24.39 -2.21
CA GLY A 393 -13.60 24.20 -3.58
C GLY A 393 -13.00 22.83 -3.86
N SER A 394 -12.42 22.71 -5.04
CA SER A 394 -11.85 21.47 -5.56
C SER A 394 -10.32 21.43 -5.51
N GLN A 395 -9.66 22.55 -5.18
CA GLN A 395 -8.21 22.56 -5.05
C GLN A 395 -7.79 22.47 -3.59
N THR A 396 -6.91 21.52 -3.29
CA THR A 396 -6.29 21.36 -1.98
C THR A 396 -4.78 21.30 -2.13
N VAL A 397 -4.09 21.99 -1.22
CA VAL A 397 -2.63 21.90 -1.07
C VAL A 397 -2.35 21.50 0.37
N SER A 398 -1.51 20.50 0.58
CA SER A 398 -0.92 20.21 1.89
C SER A 398 0.58 20.42 1.85
N LEU A 399 1.16 20.81 2.97
CA LEU A 399 2.60 20.85 3.18
C LEU A 399 2.95 20.50 4.62
N SER A 400 4.13 19.93 4.80
CA SER A 400 4.73 19.66 6.09
C SER A 400 6.13 20.28 6.20
N VAL A 401 6.49 20.76 7.39
CA VAL A 401 7.83 21.31 7.71
C VAL A 401 8.27 20.89 9.11
N LEU A 402 9.59 20.84 9.35
CA LEU A 402 10.11 20.71 10.71
C LEU A 402 10.06 22.06 11.46
N PRO A 403 9.74 22.08 12.76
CA PRO A 403 9.90 23.27 13.61
C PRO A 403 11.37 23.75 13.66
N GLU A 404 11.61 25.05 13.49
CA GLU A 404 12.96 25.64 13.58
C GLU A 404 13.58 25.54 14.99
N ALA A 405 12.74 25.48 16.03
CA ALA A 405 13.16 25.55 17.43
C ALA A 405 13.77 24.24 17.98
N HIS A 406 13.80 23.17 17.19
CA HIS A 406 14.22 21.84 17.64
C HIS A 406 15.45 21.30 16.90
N LEU A 407 16.16 22.17 16.16
CA LEU A 407 17.42 21.80 15.51
C LEU A 407 18.62 21.71 16.49
N ASP A 408 18.47 22.21 17.73
CA ASP A 408 19.55 22.30 18.74
C ASP A 408 19.31 21.47 20.04
N ASP A 409 18.11 20.91 20.25
CA ASP A 409 17.75 20.16 21.48
C ASP A 409 17.50 18.67 21.15
N SER A 410 17.87 17.78 22.07
CA SER A 410 17.75 16.31 21.94
C SER A 410 16.31 15.77 22.05
N GLU A 411 15.30 16.59 21.77
CA GLU A 411 13.90 16.21 21.73
C GLU A 411 13.42 16.26 20.27
N ILE A 412 12.88 15.15 19.79
CA ILE A 412 12.55 14.92 18.39
C ILE A 412 11.31 15.78 18.02
N ALA A 413 11.37 16.43 16.86
CA ALA A 413 10.44 17.47 16.48
C ALA A 413 9.27 16.93 15.65
N GLU A 414 8.04 17.06 16.16
CA GLU A 414 6.84 16.71 15.38
C GLU A 414 6.70 17.64 14.15
N PRO A 415 6.52 17.07 12.93
CA PRO A 415 6.28 17.87 11.74
C PRO A 415 5.01 18.72 11.86
N GLN A 416 5.12 20.01 11.56
CA GLN A 416 3.98 20.90 11.44
C GLN A 416 3.29 20.66 10.11
N GLN A 417 1.96 20.68 10.08
CA GLN A 417 1.16 20.45 8.87
C GLN A 417 0.29 21.65 8.54
N LEU A 418 0.20 22.00 7.27
CA LEU A 418 -0.67 23.06 6.80
C LEU A 418 -1.44 22.64 5.56
N PHE A 419 -2.74 22.94 5.55
CA PHE A 419 -3.67 22.69 4.47
C PHE A 419 -4.20 24.01 3.93
N VAL A 420 -4.17 24.19 2.61
CA VAL A 420 -4.83 25.28 1.90
C VAL A 420 -5.93 24.68 1.05
N ILE A 421 -7.17 25.05 1.35
CA ILE A 421 -8.37 24.54 0.71
C ILE A 421 -9.01 25.68 -0.06
N GLU A 422 -9.34 25.48 -1.32
CA GLU A 422 -10.05 26.46 -2.13
C GLU A 422 -11.42 26.80 -1.51
N VAL A 423 -11.82 28.07 -1.62
CA VAL A 423 -13.11 28.55 -1.11
C VAL A 423 -13.85 29.33 -2.20
N LYS A 424 -15.10 28.94 -2.47
CA LYS A 424 -15.98 29.55 -3.47
C LYS A 424 -16.60 30.86 -2.96
N ASP A 425 -17.03 30.88 -1.69
CA ASP A 425 -17.57 32.06 -1.01
C ASP A 425 -17.06 32.14 0.44
N ALA A 426 -16.04 32.98 0.65
CA ALA A 426 -15.42 33.20 1.94
C ALA A 426 -16.37 33.79 2.99
N GLN A 427 -17.32 34.63 2.57
CA GLN A 427 -18.26 35.26 3.50
C GLN A 427 -19.27 34.23 4.02
N ALA A 428 -19.80 33.39 3.13
CA ALA A 428 -20.69 32.31 3.51
C ALA A 428 -19.98 31.26 4.38
N LEU A 429 -18.73 30.91 4.04
CA LEU A 429 -17.92 30.00 4.85
C LEU A 429 -17.66 30.56 6.27
N ALA A 430 -17.27 31.84 6.37
CA ALA A 430 -17.05 32.49 7.65
C ALA A 430 -18.32 32.50 8.53
N GLN A 431 -19.48 32.77 7.93
CA GLN A 431 -20.77 32.68 8.63
C GLN A 431 -21.07 31.25 9.10
N GLY A 432 -20.75 30.24 8.28
CA GLY A 432 -20.88 28.83 8.64
C GLY A 432 -20.00 28.45 9.83
N ILE A 433 -18.74 28.90 9.85
CA ILE A 433 -17.80 28.65 10.94
C ILE A 433 -18.27 29.35 12.24
N GLU A 434 -18.74 30.59 12.16
CA GLU A 434 -19.31 31.29 13.33
C GLU A 434 -20.55 30.57 13.88
N ALA A 435 -21.45 30.10 12.99
CA ALA A 435 -22.60 29.30 13.40
C ALA A 435 -22.19 27.97 14.04
N PHE A 436 -21.13 27.32 13.53
CA PHE A 436 -20.59 26.11 14.13
C PHE A 436 -20.05 26.37 15.55
N LYS A 437 -19.32 27.48 15.76
CA LYS A 437 -18.84 27.89 17.10
C LYS A 437 -19.99 28.05 18.10
N ASP A 438 -21.15 28.55 17.66
CA ASP A 438 -22.33 28.74 18.51
C ASP A 438 -23.03 27.42 18.88
N LEU A 439 -22.81 26.35 18.12
CA LEU A 439 -23.36 25.02 18.39
C LEU A 439 -22.49 24.19 19.33
N ALA A 440 -21.20 24.51 19.47
CA ALA A 440 -20.24 23.82 20.32
C ALA A 440 -19.97 24.61 21.62
N PRO A 441 -20.56 24.20 22.77
CA PRO A 441 -20.38 24.90 24.03
C PRO A 441 -18.89 24.96 24.44
N GLY A 442 -18.40 26.15 24.81
CA GLY A 442 -17.03 26.35 25.28
C GLY A 442 -15.99 26.60 24.18
N LEU A 443 -16.29 26.27 22.91
CA LEU A 443 -15.32 26.40 21.81
C LEU A 443 -14.83 27.85 21.63
N ARG A 444 -15.73 28.85 21.74
CA ARG A 444 -15.35 30.27 21.65
C ARG A 444 -14.32 30.69 22.70
N ALA A 445 -14.36 30.12 23.90
CA ALA A 445 -13.43 30.48 24.97
C ALA A 445 -12.02 29.90 24.75
N MET A 446 -11.89 28.92 23.86
CA MET A 446 -10.62 28.29 23.49
C MET A 446 -9.97 28.95 22.26
N ILE A 447 -10.68 29.89 21.61
CA ILE A 447 -10.21 30.57 20.42
C ILE A 447 -9.57 31.90 20.79
N GLU A 448 -8.32 32.06 20.38
CA GLU A 448 -7.60 33.33 20.40
C GLU A 448 -7.59 33.94 19.00
N GLU A 449 -7.78 35.25 18.93
CA GLU A 449 -7.73 36.02 17.69
C GLU A 449 -6.45 36.85 17.65
N GLN A 450 -5.73 36.77 16.54
CA GLN A 450 -4.58 37.62 16.27
C GLN A 450 -4.63 38.18 14.84
N MET A 451 -4.06 39.37 14.67
CA MET A 451 -3.96 40.05 13.38
C MET A 451 -2.57 39.87 12.79
N TYR A 452 -2.49 39.40 11.55
CA TYR A 452 -1.24 39.27 10.80
C TYR A 452 -1.46 39.64 9.33
N GLU A 453 -0.61 40.51 8.78
CA GLU A 453 -0.72 41.01 7.38
C GLU A 453 -2.14 41.45 6.95
N GLY A 454 -2.93 41.99 7.89
CA GLY A 454 -4.30 42.43 7.61
C GLY A 454 -5.34 41.30 7.56
N GLN A 455 -4.97 40.07 7.89
CA GLN A 455 -5.85 38.92 8.06
C GLN A 455 -6.04 38.58 9.54
N THR A 456 -7.24 38.11 9.90
CA THR A 456 -7.53 37.59 11.24
C THR A 456 -7.23 36.10 11.28
N ILE A 457 -6.29 35.70 12.12
CA ILE A 457 -5.97 34.31 12.42
C ILE A 457 -6.70 33.91 13.70
N TYR A 458 -7.34 32.75 13.66
CA TYR A 458 -8.04 32.14 14.79
C TYR A 458 -7.25 30.91 15.24
N THR A 459 -6.80 30.90 16.50
CA THR A 459 -6.04 29.79 17.08
C THR A 459 -6.85 29.10 18.16
N ILE A 460 -7.11 27.81 17.99
CA ILE A 460 -7.75 26.94 18.98
C ILE A 460 -6.63 26.29 19.80
N ARG A 461 -6.56 26.60 21.09
CA ARG A 461 -5.61 25.94 22.00
C ARG A 461 -6.22 24.64 22.54
N GLY A 462 -5.39 23.61 22.70
CA GLY A 462 -5.74 22.39 23.44
C GLY A 462 -6.16 22.70 24.88
N SER A 463 -6.88 21.80 25.54
CA SER A 463 -7.31 22.00 26.93
C SER A 463 -6.11 22.25 27.83
N GLY A 464 -5.97 23.51 28.29
CA GLY A 464 -4.81 23.99 29.03
C GLY A 464 -4.63 23.36 30.41
N GLU A 465 -4.04 22.17 30.46
CA GLU A 465 -3.26 21.78 31.63
C GLU A 465 -1.88 22.45 31.54
N PRO A 466 -1.47 23.25 32.55
CA PRO A 466 -0.26 24.07 32.48
C PRO A 466 1.07 23.30 32.45
N ASN A 467 1.03 21.96 32.36
CA ASN A 467 2.19 21.07 32.38
C ASN A 467 2.30 20.15 31.15
N ILE A 468 1.40 20.27 30.18
CA ILE A 468 1.50 19.55 28.89
C ILE A 468 1.98 20.59 27.87
N LYS A 469 3.04 20.28 27.12
CA LYS A 469 3.51 21.10 25.98
C LYS A 469 2.32 21.35 25.04
N ASP A 470 2.33 22.41 24.24
CA ASP A 470 1.26 22.83 23.30
C ASP A 470 1.01 21.80 22.16
N GLU A 471 0.80 20.53 22.50
CA GLU A 471 0.40 19.44 21.61
C GLU A 471 -1.01 19.74 21.08
N GLY A 472 -1.14 19.80 19.74
CA GLY A 472 -2.44 19.93 19.08
C GLY A 472 -2.99 21.35 18.91
N THR A 473 -2.15 22.39 18.88
CA THR A 473 -2.62 23.74 18.51
C THR A 473 -3.06 23.78 17.04
N VAL A 474 -4.31 24.20 16.80
CA VAL A 474 -4.85 24.37 15.44
C VAL A 474 -5.14 25.83 15.17
N SER A 475 -4.53 26.40 14.14
CA SER A 475 -4.78 27.78 13.69
C SER A 475 -5.42 27.80 12.31
N TYR A 476 -6.33 28.72 12.04
CA TYR A 476 -6.89 28.88 10.70
C TYR A 476 -7.12 30.35 10.33
N VAL A 477 -7.18 30.60 9.02
CA VAL A 477 -7.50 31.90 8.42
C VAL A 477 -8.35 31.70 7.18
N ILE A 478 -9.34 32.57 7.00
CA ILE A 478 -10.23 32.58 5.83
C ILE A 478 -9.82 33.76 4.95
N LEU A 479 -9.23 33.46 3.80
CA LEU A 479 -8.92 34.43 2.75
C LEU A 479 -10.08 34.53 1.76
N ARG A 480 -9.95 35.42 0.77
CA ARG A 480 -10.99 35.63 -0.25
C ARG A 480 -11.35 34.37 -1.03
N SER A 481 -10.37 33.51 -1.30
CA SER A 481 -10.51 32.32 -2.15
C SER A 481 -9.93 31.05 -1.53
N SER A 482 -9.55 31.09 -0.26
CA SER A 482 -9.00 29.92 0.42
C SER A 482 -9.25 29.93 1.93
N LEU A 483 -9.33 28.74 2.49
CA LEU A 483 -9.26 28.46 3.92
C LEU A 483 -7.88 27.84 4.15
N ILE A 484 -7.11 28.40 5.08
CA ILE A 484 -5.84 27.80 5.49
C ILE A 484 -6.02 27.25 6.90
N VAL A 485 -5.66 25.99 7.11
CA VAL A 485 -5.69 25.29 8.40
C VAL A 485 -4.27 24.82 8.71
N ASN A 486 -3.75 25.19 9.86
CA ASN A 486 -2.40 24.89 10.34
C ASN A 486 -2.48 24.09 11.63
N ILE A 487 -1.76 22.98 11.69
CA ILE A 487 -1.59 22.12 12.86
C ILE A 487 -0.13 22.24 13.29
N GLY A 488 0.08 22.74 14.51
CA GLY A 488 1.40 23.10 15.02
C GLY A 488 1.55 24.60 15.23
N GLU A 489 2.80 25.08 15.24
CA GLU A 489 3.08 26.48 15.54
C GLU A 489 2.51 27.42 14.48
N VAL A 490 1.97 28.55 14.93
CA VAL A 490 1.39 29.55 14.03
C VAL A 490 2.42 30.26 13.14
N GLY A 491 3.72 30.08 13.43
CA GLY A 491 4.82 30.60 12.62
C GLY A 491 4.79 30.09 11.18
N LEU A 492 4.42 28.83 10.96
CA LEU A 492 4.26 28.26 9.61
C LEU A 492 3.16 28.98 8.83
N LEU A 493 2.01 29.23 9.46
CA LEU A 493 0.92 29.97 8.85
C LEU A 493 1.34 31.39 8.45
N HIS A 494 2.11 32.07 9.31
CA HIS A 494 2.67 33.39 8.99
C HIS A 494 3.58 33.34 7.75
N LYS A 495 4.51 32.38 7.70
CA LYS A 495 5.40 32.20 6.54
C LYS A 495 4.63 31.98 5.24
N VAL A 496 3.61 31.12 5.26
CA VAL A 496 2.76 30.86 4.08
C VAL A 496 2.02 32.12 3.66
N LEU A 497 1.42 32.86 4.60
CA LEU A 497 0.73 34.12 4.29
C LEU A 497 1.66 35.16 3.64
N SER A 498 2.87 35.36 4.19
CA SER A 498 3.85 36.27 3.59
C SER A 498 4.27 35.86 2.18
N ARG A 499 4.51 34.55 1.94
CA ARG A 499 4.84 34.06 0.59
C ARG A 499 3.68 34.22 -0.40
N MET A 500 2.44 34.02 0.05
CA MET A 500 1.25 34.31 -0.77
C MET A 500 1.15 35.80 -1.15
N SER A 501 1.53 36.70 -0.24
CA SER A 501 1.57 38.14 -0.48
C SER A 501 2.68 38.57 -1.45
N ASP A 502 3.88 38.00 -1.30
CA ASP A 502 5.07 38.38 -2.07
C ASP A 502 5.12 37.77 -3.48
N GLY A 503 4.44 36.64 -3.70
CA GLY A 503 4.33 35.99 -5.01
C GLY A 503 5.64 35.34 -5.49
N SER A 504 6.57 35.06 -4.58
CA SER A 504 7.82 34.35 -4.86
C SER A 504 7.58 32.95 -5.44
N GLU A 505 8.49 32.47 -6.27
CA GLU A 505 8.52 31.07 -6.69
C GLU A 505 8.83 30.15 -5.50
N GLY A 506 8.29 28.92 -5.54
CA GLY A 506 8.45 27.93 -4.49
C GLY A 506 8.74 26.55 -5.07
N LEU A 507 8.61 25.52 -4.24
CA LEU A 507 8.92 24.12 -4.57
C LEU A 507 8.35 23.71 -5.94
N TRP A 508 7.06 23.95 -6.14
CA TRP A 508 6.31 23.57 -7.35
C TRP A 508 6.68 24.35 -8.63
N GLN A 509 7.53 25.38 -8.53
CA GLN A 509 8.07 26.16 -9.65
C GLN A 509 9.57 25.95 -9.83
N SER A 510 10.20 25.15 -8.97
CA SER A 510 11.62 24.83 -9.12
C SER A 510 11.84 23.95 -10.35
N ALA A 511 12.86 24.27 -11.13
CA ALA A 511 13.20 23.50 -12.34
C ALA A 511 13.53 22.03 -12.00
N GLU A 512 14.07 21.80 -10.81
CA GLU A 512 14.34 20.46 -10.30
C GLU A 512 13.05 19.66 -10.07
N THR A 513 12.07 20.23 -9.36
CA THR A 513 10.78 19.56 -9.15
C THR A 513 10.07 19.31 -10.47
N GLU A 514 10.09 20.26 -11.41
CA GLU A 514 9.52 20.08 -12.75
C GLU A 514 10.18 18.90 -13.49
N GLN A 515 11.51 18.84 -13.53
CA GLN A 515 12.25 17.73 -14.16
C GLN A 515 11.96 16.38 -13.52
N LEU A 516 11.73 16.32 -12.21
CA LEU A 516 11.33 15.10 -11.53
C LEU A 516 9.98 14.60 -12.04
N PHE A 517 8.97 15.47 -12.10
CA PHE A 517 7.64 15.10 -12.58
C PHE A 517 7.59 14.78 -14.08
N GLU A 518 8.42 15.42 -14.92
CA GLU A 518 8.56 15.08 -16.35
C GLU A 518 8.88 13.60 -16.58
N ARG A 519 9.50 12.92 -15.60
CA ARG A 519 9.85 11.49 -15.69
C ARG A 519 8.67 10.55 -15.53
N ILE A 520 7.60 10.98 -14.85
CA ILE A 520 6.44 10.14 -14.53
C ILE A 520 5.11 10.70 -15.03
N GLU A 521 5.10 11.93 -15.56
CA GLU A 521 3.87 12.64 -15.90
C GLU A 521 3.00 11.90 -16.90
N ARG A 522 1.68 12.01 -16.70
CA ARG A 522 0.65 11.55 -17.62
C ARG A 522 -0.48 12.55 -17.75
N PRO A 523 -1.30 12.43 -18.81
CA PRO A 523 -2.52 13.23 -18.93
C PRO A 523 -3.46 13.02 -17.74
N ASN A 524 -4.30 14.03 -17.47
CA ASN A 524 -5.36 13.98 -16.44
C ASN A 524 -4.83 13.73 -15.01
N ALA A 525 -3.68 14.30 -14.66
CA ALA A 525 -3.20 14.30 -13.28
C ALA A 525 -4.21 15.01 -12.36
N VAL A 526 -4.64 14.31 -11.30
CA VAL A 526 -5.56 14.82 -10.27
C VAL A 526 -4.86 15.04 -8.94
N THR A 527 -3.67 14.47 -8.74
CA THR A 527 -2.82 14.72 -7.57
C THR A 527 -1.34 14.60 -7.94
N ARG A 528 -0.50 15.47 -7.36
CA ARG A 528 0.95 15.33 -7.33
C ARG A 528 1.44 15.52 -5.90
N SER A 529 2.38 14.69 -5.47
CA SER A 529 3.03 14.82 -4.16
C SER A 529 4.54 14.74 -4.29
N PHE A 530 5.23 15.54 -3.50
CA PHE A 530 6.68 15.55 -3.34
C PHE A 530 7.00 15.28 -1.87
N VAL A 531 8.04 14.48 -1.64
CA VAL A 531 8.57 14.16 -0.31
C VAL A 531 10.10 14.17 -0.40
N ASN A 532 10.73 14.90 0.53
CA ASN A 532 12.15 14.79 0.81
C ASN A 532 12.35 13.77 1.93
N ALA A 533 12.84 12.58 1.57
CA ALA A 533 12.99 11.46 2.50
C ALA A 533 14.11 11.70 3.53
N GLU A 534 15.11 12.54 3.20
CA GLU A 534 16.25 12.85 4.08
C GLU A 534 15.77 13.32 5.44
N MET A 535 14.73 14.15 5.42
CA MET A 535 14.17 14.78 6.59
C MET A 535 12.97 14.02 7.20
N MET A 536 12.64 12.83 6.69
CA MET A 536 11.48 12.01 7.13
C MET A 536 11.85 10.71 7.85
N VAL A 537 13.14 10.40 7.93
CA VAL A 537 13.64 9.12 8.44
C VAL A 537 13.37 8.94 9.92
N GLU A 538 13.81 9.88 10.76
CA GLU A 538 13.55 9.79 12.20
C GLU A 538 12.05 9.77 12.53
N PRO A 539 11.19 10.68 11.99
CA PRO A 539 9.74 10.63 12.23
C PRO A 539 9.06 9.33 11.79
N PHE A 540 9.55 8.70 10.72
CA PHE A 540 9.01 7.43 10.23
C PHE A 540 9.28 6.28 11.22
N PHE A 541 10.52 6.14 11.69
CA PHE A 541 10.88 5.10 12.64
C PHE A 541 10.20 5.29 14.00
N GLU A 542 9.99 6.53 14.44
CA GLU A 542 9.18 6.81 15.63
C GLU A 542 7.72 6.39 15.47
N SER A 543 7.12 6.72 14.33
CA SER A 543 5.73 6.31 14.05
C SER A 543 5.59 4.79 14.09
N LEU A 544 6.58 4.06 13.57
CA LEU A 544 6.63 2.60 13.68
C LEU A 544 6.72 2.14 15.14
N LEU A 545 7.62 2.72 15.95
CA LEU A 545 7.72 2.40 17.37
C LEU A 545 6.42 2.69 18.13
N GLN A 546 5.77 3.81 17.86
CA GLN A 546 4.47 4.15 18.45
C GLN A 546 3.38 3.14 18.08
N VAL A 547 3.33 2.68 16.82
CA VAL A 547 2.39 1.64 16.39
C VAL A 547 2.67 0.32 17.10
N VAL A 548 3.94 -0.05 17.27
CA VAL A 548 4.35 -1.27 17.97
C VAL A 548 3.99 -1.21 19.46
N GLU A 549 4.18 -0.06 20.10
CA GLU A 549 3.81 0.17 21.51
C GLU A 549 2.28 0.16 21.68
N LEU A 550 1.53 0.84 20.79
CA LEU A 550 0.07 0.83 20.78
C LEU A 550 -0.52 -0.55 20.48
N GLY A 551 0.17 -1.33 19.65
CA GLY A 551 -0.16 -2.72 19.34
C GLY A 551 0.10 -3.69 20.49
N GLY A 552 0.81 -3.26 21.53
CA GLY A 552 1.23 -4.11 22.65
C GLY A 552 2.23 -5.18 22.25
N TRP A 553 2.93 -4.99 21.12
CA TRP A 553 3.94 -5.93 20.59
C TRP A 553 5.31 -5.71 21.24
N MET A 554 5.49 -4.60 21.95
CA MET A 554 6.67 -4.32 22.75
C MET A 554 6.29 -3.46 23.96
N GLU A 555 6.75 -3.83 25.16
CA GLU A 555 6.39 -3.12 26.41
C GLU A 555 7.21 -1.82 26.62
N ASP A 556 8.37 -1.67 25.97
CA ASP A 556 9.26 -0.52 26.16
C ASP A 556 10.09 -0.20 24.90
N THR A 557 9.55 0.67 24.04
CA THR A 557 10.20 1.16 22.82
C THR A 557 11.26 2.23 23.10
N SER A 558 11.33 2.77 24.32
CA SER A 558 12.25 3.87 24.69
C SER A 558 13.73 3.53 24.62
N LYS A 559 14.06 2.24 24.50
CA LYS A 559 15.43 1.71 24.37
C LYS A 559 15.84 1.42 22.92
N VAL A 560 14.91 1.50 21.96
CA VAL A 560 15.21 1.23 20.56
C VAL A 560 15.92 2.46 19.98
N LYS A 561 17.15 2.25 19.47
CA LYS A 561 17.91 3.32 18.83
C LYS A 561 17.36 3.54 17.42
N ILE A 562 16.82 4.73 17.16
CA ILE A 562 16.40 5.14 15.82
C ILE A 562 17.65 5.27 14.93
N PRO A 563 17.65 4.69 13.72
CA PRO A 563 18.71 4.91 12.74
C PRO A 563 18.80 6.40 12.40
N SER A 564 19.99 6.99 12.53
CA SER A 564 20.22 8.43 12.31
C SER A 564 21.36 8.73 11.34
N GLY A 565 22.19 7.72 11.03
CA GLY A 565 23.27 7.82 10.05
C GLY A 565 22.93 7.31 8.65
N LEU A 566 21.66 7.03 8.37
CA LEU A 566 21.23 6.46 7.10
C LEU A 566 21.50 7.44 5.94
N ASP A 567 21.99 6.93 4.81
CA ASP A 567 22.10 7.69 3.55
C ASP A 567 20.71 7.88 2.97
N THR A 568 20.04 8.96 3.37
CA THR A 568 18.60 9.17 3.15
C THR A 568 18.31 10.28 2.18
N ALA A 569 19.34 10.72 1.44
CA ALA A 569 19.26 11.69 0.37
C ALA A 569 18.44 11.11 -0.80
N TYR A 570 17.14 10.92 -0.60
CA TYR A 570 16.18 10.41 -1.55
C TYR A 570 15.02 11.38 -1.67
N ARG A 571 14.55 11.55 -2.90
CA ARG A 571 13.31 12.25 -3.19
C ARG A 571 12.30 11.25 -3.68
N MET A 572 11.10 11.33 -3.11
CA MET A 572 9.95 10.58 -3.57
C MET A 572 8.96 11.54 -4.19
N ILE A 573 8.58 11.29 -5.44
CA ILE A 573 7.45 11.95 -6.08
C ILE A 573 6.36 10.94 -6.38
N TYR A 574 5.13 11.43 -6.38
CA TYR A 574 3.94 10.64 -6.67
C TYR A 574 3.00 11.43 -7.58
N GLU A 575 2.45 10.80 -8.61
CA GLU A 575 1.37 11.35 -9.43
C GLU A 575 0.19 10.36 -9.50
N LEU A 576 -1.03 10.87 -9.32
CA LEU A 576 -2.28 10.15 -9.54
C LEU A 576 -3.02 10.73 -10.74
N ASN A 577 -3.46 9.86 -11.63
CA ASN A 577 -4.29 10.20 -12.78
C ASN A 577 -5.65 9.51 -12.67
N GLU A 578 -6.71 10.22 -13.07
CA GLU A 578 -8.05 9.64 -13.18
C GLU A 578 -8.42 9.41 -14.65
N ALA A 579 -8.87 8.18 -14.94
CA ALA A 579 -9.48 7.79 -16.19
C ALA A 579 -10.94 7.35 -15.98
N ALA A 580 -11.66 7.11 -17.06
CA ALA A 580 -13.05 6.66 -16.99
C ALA A 580 -13.21 5.27 -16.34
N ASP A 581 -12.18 4.44 -16.44
CA ASP A 581 -12.12 3.04 -16.06
C ASP A 581 -11.15 2.75 -14.92
N GLY A 582 -10.50 3.77 -14.34
CA GLY A 582 -9.52 3.51 -13.30
C GLY A 582 -8.83 4.73 -12.71
N PHE A 583 -8.18 4.49 -11.58
CA PHE A 583 -7.16 5.35 -11.00
C PHE A 583 -5.78 4.75 -11.24
N PHE A 584 -4.85 5.55 -11.71
CA PHE A 584 -3.50 5.10 -12.05
C PHE A 584 -2.46 5.99 -11.38
N GLY A 585 -1.62 5.39 -10.56
CA GLY A 585 -0.59 6.05 -9.78
C GLY A 585 0.81 5.69 -10.25
N ARG A 586 1.74 6.64 -10.12
CA ARG A 586 3.17 6.42 -10.34
C ARG A 586 3.95 7.03 -9.19
N THR A 587 4.91 6.28 -8.68
CA THR A 587 5.83 6.76 -7.65
C THR A 587 7.26 6.60 -8.15
N LEU A 588 8.05 7.65 -8.05
CA LEU A 588 9.47 7.61 -8.36
C LEU A 588 10.26 7.98 -7.09
N ILE A 589 11.09 7.05 -6.64
CA ILE A 589 12.04 7.25 -5.55
C ILE A 589 13.42 7.31 -6.19
N ILE A 590 14.13 8.41 -6.03
CA ILE A 590 15.48 8.57 -6.59
C ILE A 590 16.43 9.12 -5.57
N LYS A 591 17.70 8.74 -5.68
CA LYS A 591 18.75 9.36 -4.88
C LYS A 591 18.95 10.80 -5.35
N SER A 592 18.94 11.75 -4.41
CA SER A 592 19.36 13.12 -4.65
C SER A 592 20.82 13.09 -5.09
N GLU A 593 21.15 13.83 -6.15
CA GLU A 593 22.56 14.06 -6.48
C GLU A 593 23.16 14.96 -5.40
N ASP A 594 24.30 14.59 -4.82
CA ASP A 594 25.04 15.47 -3.92
C ASP A 594 25.25 16.81 -4.62
N GLU A 595 24.74 17.91 -4.06
CA GLU A 595 25.16 19.25 -4.46
C GLU A 595 26.68 19.36 -4.18
N GLN A 596 27.50 19.22 -5.22
CA GLN A 596 28.94 19.49 -5.15
C GLN A 596 29.26 20.98 -5.04
#